data_AF-A0A5B7J635-F1
#
_entry.id   AF-A0A5B7J635-F1
#
_cell.length_a   1.000
_cell.length_b   1.000
_cell.length_c   1.000
_cell.angle_alpha   90.00
_cell.angle_beta   90.00
_cell.angle_gamma   90.00
#
_symmetry.space_group_name_H-M   'P 1'
#
loop_
_entity.id
_entity.type
_entity.pdbx_description
1 polymer ?
#
loop_
_entity_poly.entity_id
_entity_poly.type
_entity_poly.pdbx_seq_one_letter_code
_entity_poly.pdbx_strand_id
1 'polypeptide(L)'
;MYKIVNSMEKTDRQDLVSLFEDGDRQTRGHCKTMKSQCLRHIKKFSFPHGTAHIWNSLNDEIVTAESVHKFKENVDKIRYGDG
;
A
#
# COMPACT_ATOMS: atom_id res chain seq x y z
N MET A 1 -15.82 0.56 -8.85
CA MET A 1 -15.12 1.42 -7.86
C MET A 1 -13.88 0.69 -7.37
N TYR A 2 -12.71 1.00 -7.92
CA TYR A 2 -11.43 0.43 -7.47
C TYR A 2 -10.85 1.34 -6.38
N LYS A 3 -10.86 0.90 -5.13
CA LYS A 3 -10.29 1.65 -4.00
C LYS A 3 -9.03 0.97 -3.50
N ILE A 4 -7.99 1.76 -3.24
CA ILE A 4 -6.80 1.27 -2.55
C ILE A 4 -7.13 1.28 -1.06
N VAL A 5 -7.41 0.10 -0.52
CA VAL A 5 -7.58 -0.09 0.92
C VAL A 5 -6.19 -0.22 1.53
N ASN A 6 -5.90 0.58 2.54
CA ASN A 6 -4.65 0.49 3.30
C ASN A 6 -4.73 -0.74 4.23
N SER A 7 -4.69 -1.94 3.67
CA SER A 7 -4.97 -3.21 4.37
C SER A 7 -3.88 -3.62 5.37
N MET A 8 -2.79 -2.85 5.48
CA MET A 8 -1.71 -3.14 6.43
C MET A 8 -1.90 -2.52 7.82
N GLU A 9 -2.95 -1.74 8.06
CA GLU A 9 -2.99 -0.94 9.30
C GLU A 9 -3.42 -1.72 10.54
N LYS A 10 -3.99 -2.93 10.43
CA LYS A 10 -4.52 -3.63 11.63
C LYS A 10 -4.33 -5.14 11.68
N THR A 11 -4.62 -5.90 10.62
CA THR A 11 -4.58 -7.38 10.69
C THR A 11 -3.16 -7.94 10.53
N ASP A 12 -2.46 -7.53 9.47
CA ASP A 12 -1.13 -8.09 9.16
C ASP A 12 -0.08 -7.66 10.18
N ARG A 13 -0.10 -6.43 10.69
CA ARG A 13 0.89 -5.99 11.71
C ARG A 13 0.75 -6.72 13.03
N GLN A 14 -0.48 -6.95 13.50
CA GLN A 14 -0.69 -7.67 14.76
C GLN A 14 -0.33 -9.13 14.58
N ASP A 15 -0.75 -9.77 13.50
CA ASP A 15 -0.42 -11.17 13.21
C ASP A 15 1.10 -11.37 12.99
N LEU A 16 1.77 -10.41 12.33
CA LEU A 16 3.24 -10.37 12.23
C LEU A 16 3.89 -10.22 13.61
N VAL A 17 3.38 -9.34 14.48
CA VAL A 17 3.92 -9.14 15.84
C VAL A 17 3.69 -10.38 16.70
N SER A 18 2.47 -10.96 16.67
CA SER A 18 2.07 -12.18 17.38
C SER A 18 2.90 -13.40 16.96
N LEU A 19 3.18 -13.57 15.66
CA LEU A 19 4.09 -14.61 15.13
C LEU A 19 5.50 -14.58 15.76
N PHE A 20 5.92 -13.46 16.34
CA PHE A 20 7.24 -13.32 16.98
C PHE A 20 7.21 -13.14 18.49
N GLU A 21 6.04 -12.92 19.11
CA GLU A 21 5.91 -12.83 20.58
C GLU A 21 5.64 -14.21 21.21
N ASP A 22 4.98 -15.13 20.50
CA ASP A 22 4.69 -16.50 21.00
C ASP A 22 5.92 -17.44 20.99
N GLY A 23 7.05 -16.97 20.47
CA GLY A 23 8.29 -17.72 20.32
C GLY A 23 9.29 -17.47 21.46
N ASP A 24 8.88 -17.66 22.72
CA ASP A 24 9.77 -17.51 23.88
C ASP A 24 10.83 -18.63 24.00
N ARG A 25 10.93 -19.47 22.96
CA ARG A 25 11.99 -20.45 22.78
C ARG A 25 12.58 -20.32 21.38
N GLN A 26 13.85 -19.93 21.38
CA GLN A 26 14.91 -20.31 20.42
C GLN A 26 15.43 -19.16 19.51
N THR A 27 16.75 -18.96 19.65
CA THR A 27 17.69 -18.23 18.77
C THR A 27 17.46 -16.73 18.52
N ARG A 28 17.88 -15.94 19.52
CA ARG A 28 18.01 -14.46 19.61
C ARG A 28 18.61 -13.70 18.38
N GLY A 29 19.08 -14.41 17.36
CA GLY A 29 19.62 -13.86 16.11
C GLY A 29 18.78 -14.11 14.85
N HIS A 30 18.16 -15.29 14.69
CA HIS A 30 17.52 -15.68 13.42
C HIS A 30 16.15 -15.02 13.19
N CYS A 31 15.40 -14.77 14.26
CA CYS A 31 14.09 -14.10 14.18
C CYS A 31 14.22 -12.63 13.75
N LYS A 32 15.34 -11.97 14.05
CA LYS A 32 15.58 -10.55 13.70
C LYS A 32 15.75 -10.35 12.19
N THR A 33 16.41 -11.28 11.51
CA THR A 33 16.58 -11.26 10.06
C THR A 33 15.25 -11.41 9.33
N MET A 34 14.39 -12.34 9.78
CA MET A 34 13.04 -12.52 9.22
C MET A 34 12.17 -11.26 9.37
N LYS A 35 12.15 -10.63 10.56
CA LYS A 35 11.44 -9.35 10.78
C LYS A 35 11.89 -8.27 9.79
N SER A 36 13.20 -8.11 9.61
CA SER A 36 13.75 -7.08 8.73
C SER A 36 13.44 -7.33 7.26
N GLN A 37 13.38 -8.60 6.83
CA GLN A 37 13.07 -8.98 5.46
C GLN A 37 11.58 -8.79 5.16
N CYS A 38 10.69 -9.19 6.07
CA CYS A 38 9.25 -8.94 5.95
C CYS A 38 8.94 -7.44 5.86
N LEU A 39 9.51 -6.62 6.76
CA LEU A 39 9.31 -5.16 6.73
C LEU A 39 9.87 -4.53 5.44
N ARG A 40 10.97 -5.05 4.88
CA ARG A 40 11.51 -4.61 3.59
C ARG A 40 10.58 -4.95 2.43
N HIS A 41 10.03 -6.17 2.40
CA HIS A 41 9.08 -6.58 1.36
C HIS A 41 7.79 -5.77 1.45
N ILE A 42 7.24 -5.60 2.65
CA ILE A 42 6.11 -4.73 2.92
C ILE A 42 6.37 -3.33 2.34
N LYS A 43 7.48 -2.69 2.72
CA LYS A 43 7.80 -1.35 2.23
C LYS A 43 8.00 -1.29 0.71
N LYS A 44 8.53 -2.37 0.11
CA LYS A 44 8.80 -2.46 -1.33
C LYS A 44 7.52 -2.60 -2.16
N PHE A 45 6.53 -3.35 -1.68
CA PHE A 45 5.32 -3.68 -2.44
C PHE A 45 4.10 -2.83 -2.05
N SER A 46 4.24 -1.97 -1.04
CA SER A 46 3.14 -1.13 -0.58
C SER A 46 3.18 0.26 -1.19
N PHE A 47 2.00 0.83 -1.41
CA PHE A 47 1.87 2.23 -1.79
C PHE A 47 2.03 3.14 -0.56
N PRO A 48 2.66 4.32 -0.72
CA PRO A 48 2.60 5.35 0.30
C PRO A 48 1.16 5.73 0.62
N HIS A 49 0.90 6.06 1.89
CA HIS A 49 -0.44 6.45 2.34
C HIS A 49 -0.99 7.65 1.53
N GLY A 50 -0.14 8.63 1.22
CA GLY A 50 -0.53 9.78 0.38
C GLY A 50 -0.97 9.37 -1.02
N THR A 51 -0.34 8.36 -1.62
CA THR A 51 -0.73 7.84 -2.94
C THR A 51 -2.10 7.17 -2.88
N ALA A 52 -2.36 6.36 -1.85
CA ALA A 52 -3.66 5.73 -1.64
C ALA A 52 -4.77 6.77 -1.40
N HIS A 53 -4.48 7.83 -0.64
CA HIS A 53 -5.43 8.92 -0.40
C HIS A 53 -5.77 9.67 -1.69
N ILE A 54 -4.76 10.06 -2.48
CA ILE A 54 -4.97 10.72 -3.77
C ILE A 54 -5.78 9.82 -4.70
N TRP A 55 -5.43 8.53 -4.81
CA TRP A 55 -6.17 7.57 -5.63
C TRP A 55 -7.65 7.51 -5.23
N ASN A 56 -7.94 7.37 -3.94
CA ASN A 56 -9.31 7.27 -3.44
C ASN A 56 -10.10 8.58 -3.55
N SER A 57 -9.44 9.70 -3.82
CA SER A 57 -10.08 11.00 -4.09
C SER A 57 -10.41 11.23 -5.57
N LEU A 58 -9.91 10.38 -6.47
CA LEU A 58 -10.23 10.45 -7.89
C LEU A 58 -11.67 10.00 -8.16
N ASN A 59 -12.28 10.57 -9.20
CA ASN A 59 -13.59 10.13 -9.68
C ASN A 59 -13.51 8.72 -10.27
N ASP A 60 -14.58 7.94 -10.08
CA ASP A 60 -14.66 6.56 -10.56
C ASP A 60 -14.44 6.47 -12.08
N GLU A 61 -14.96 7.42 -12.86
CA GLU A 61 -14.79 7.47 -14.33
C GLU A 61 -13.32 7.55 -14.77
N ILE A 62 -12.50 8.24 -13.98
CA ILE A 62 -11.06 8.38 -14.24
C ILE A 62 -10.38 7.07 -13.88
N VAL A 63 -10.68 6.52 -12.71
CA VAL A 63 -10.13 5.26 -12.22
C VAL A 63 -10.49 4.07 -13.12
N THR A 64 -11.66 4.10 -13.77
CA THR A 64 -12.13 3.07 -14.69
C THR A 64 -11.79 3.36 -16.15
N ALA A 65 -10.86 4.28 -16.43
CA ALA A 65 -10.43 4.55 -17.79
C ALA A 65 -9.94 3.28 -18.49
N GLU A 66 -10.32 3.13 -19.76
CA GLU A 66 -10.02 1.95 -20.58
C GLU A 66 -8.52 1.71 -20.80
N SER A 67 -7.71 2.77 -20.74
CA SER A 67 -6.27 2.68 -20.94
C SER A 67 -5.49 3.60 -20.00
N VAL A 68 -4.22 3.25 -19.75
CA VAL A 68 -3.30 4.05 -18.94
C VAL A 68 -3.08 5.44 -19.54
N HIS A 69 -3.06 5.55 -20.88
CA HIS A 69 -2.94 6.84 -21.56
C HIS A 69 -4.14 7.74 -21.29
N LYS A 70 -5.35 7.19 -21.37
CA LYS A 70 -6.60 7.91 -21.10
C LYS A 70 -6.73 8.29 -19.61
N PHE A 71 -6.30 7.41 -18.72
CA PHE A 71 -6.17 7.71 -17.29
C PHE A 71 -5.24 8.91 -17.07
N LYS A 72 -4.04 8.89 -17.67
CA LYS A 72 -3.07 9.96 -17.54
C LYS A 72 -3.63 11.30 -18.03
N GLU A 73 -4.24 11.32 -19.21
CA GLU A 73 -4.86 12.54 -19.77
C GLU A 73 -5.93 13.11 -18.85
N ASN A 74 -6.80 12.27 -18.30
CA ASN A 74 -7.86 12.69 -17.38
C ASN A 74 -7.30 13.24 -16.06
N VAL A 75 -6.23 12.63 -15.52
CA VAL A 75 -5.54 13.12 -14.33
C VAL A 75 -4.81 14.44 -14.59
N ASP A 76 -4.19 14.58 -15.76
CA ASP A 76 -3.48 15.81 -16.15
C ASP A 76 -4.47 16.98 -16.30
N LYS A 77 -5.67 16.76 -16.87
CA LYS A 77 -6.74 17.78 -16.94
C LYS A 77 -7.15 18.33 -15.56
N ILE A 78 -7.28 17.46 -14.56
CA ILE A 78 -7.59 17.89 -13.18
C ILE A 78 -6.49 18.81 -12.62
N ARG A 79 -5.22 18.55 -12.96
CA ARG A 79 -4.07 19.26 -12.38
C ARG A 79 -3.87 20.65 -12.98
N TYR A 80 -4.21 20.83 -14.25
CA TYR A 80 -3.89 22.05 -14.98
C TYR A 80 -5.09 22.98 -15.21
N GLY A 81 -6.33 22.50 -15.05
CA GLY A 81 -7.54 23.27 -15.29
C GLY A 81 -7.68 23.63 -16.77
N ASP A 82 -8.85 23.40 -17.37
CA ASP A 82 -9.15 23.94 -18.69
C ASP A 82 -9.07 25.48 -18.60
N GLY A 83 -7.99 26.05 -19.14
CA GLY A 83 -7.87 27.47 -19.44
C GLY A 83 -8.59 27.81 -20.74
#